data_AF-A0ABC9BIY3-F1
#
_entry.id   AF-A0ABC9BIY3-F1
#
_cell.length_a   1.000
_cell.length_b   1.000
_cell.length_c   1.000
_cell.angle_alpha   90.00
_cell.angle_beta   90.00
_cell.angle_gamma   90.00
#
_symmetry.space_group_name_H-M   'P 1'
#
loop_
_entity.id
_entity.type
_entity.pdbx_description
1 polymer ?
#
loop_
_entity_poly.entity_id
_entity_poly.type
_entity_poly.pdbx_seq_one_letter_code
_entity_poly.pdbx_strand_id
1 'polypeptide(L)'
;MDLISRGVVFKALMFLCFIRSSQGRDHFTELNLPPLLKASRFPTFQHEAYDYIIVGGGTAGCPLAATLSQKYKVLLLERGGSPYGNRNITLLENFHICLADVSPESPSQGFISTDGVINARAKVLGGGTCINAGFYSRAKPSFVQQAGWDEELVNNSYPWVEERIIHWPKVAPWQAALRDGLLEAGVSPYNGYTYDHLYGTKVGGTIFDETGYRHTAADLLAAGNPNNLRVLLYASVNKIVFNTKQGHRKPRAIGVQFKDENGRHHQAFLREKRGSEIIVSAGAIGSPQLLLLSGIGPRNELKKHNISVTLRNEHVGKGMSDNPMNSIFVPLKNPTKQSLIETVGITDAGVFIEASSGFSQSDDSIHCHHGIMSAEIGQLSTIPPKQRSFDAIQKYVDNKYSLPKEVFDGGFILEKIDGPLSTGNLLLVDTNVDSNPSVTFNYFQHPKDLSRCVYGIKTIEKILKTNHFTNLTANGVGYPIETLLNMSVSANINLIPKHTNDTTSLEQFCRDTVTTIWHYHGGCHVGKVVDQQYRVLGISGLRVVDGSTLFRSPGTNPQATVLMMGRYMGVKILRERLGRAAGV
;
A
#
# COMPACT_ATOMS: atom_id res chain seq x y z
N MET A 1 -53.94 -35.81 29.68
CA MET A 1 -53.34 -34.64 30.35
C MET A 1 -52.04 -35.13 30.97
N ASP A 2 -50.84 -34.88 30.45
CA ASP A 2 -50.44 -33.83 29.52
C ASP A 2 -49.45 -34.35 28.48
N LEU A 3 -49.97 -34.46 27.25
CA LEU A 3 -49.21 -34.66 26.01
C LEU A 3 -48.82 -33.30 25.38
N ILE A 4 -48.87 -32.19 26.13
CA ILE A 4 -48.74 -30.84 25.59
C ILE A 4 -47.34 -30.22 25.82
N SER A 5 -46.48 -30.80 26.68
CA SER A 5 -45.22 -30.14 27.06
C SER A 5 -43.95 -30.55 26.26
N ARG A 6 -44.06 -31.42 25.24
CA ARG A 6 -42.90 -31.83 24.43
C ARG A 6 -42.89 -31.34 22.97
N GLY A 7 -43.95 -30.66 22.52
CA GLY A 7 -44.06 -30.15 21.14
C GLY A 7 -43.60 -28.70 20.93
N VAL A 8 -43.43 -27.92 22.00
CA VAL A 8 -43.10 -26.47 21.91
C VAL A 8 -41.59 -26.21 21.98
N VAL A 9 -40.83 -27.06 22.67
CA VAL A 9 -39.37 -26.88 22.82
C VAL A 9 -38.60 -27.23 21.54
N PHE A 10 -39.11 -28.12 20.70
CA PHE A 10 -38.44 -28.51 19.44
C PHE A 10 -38.71 -27.57 18.26
N LYS A 11 -39.74 -26.71 18.33
CA LYS A 11 -39.99 -25.67 17.31
C LYS A 11 -39.28 -24.34 17.63
N ALA A 12 -38.97 -24.07 18.90
CA ALA A 12 -38.21 -22.88 19.29
C ALA A 12 -36.71 -23.00 18.94
N LEU A 13 -36.10 -24.19 19.06
CA LEU A 13 -34.70 -24.39 18.67
C LEU A 13 -34.48 -24.36 17.15
N MET A 14 -35.46 -24.79 16.34
CA MET A 14 -35.37 -24.66 14.89
C MET A 14 -35.60 -23.23 14.40
N PHE A 15 -36.33 -22.39 15.14
CA PHE A 15 -36.49 -20.97 14.78
C PHE A 15 -35.30 -20.10 15.22
N LEU A 16 -34.60 -20.46 16.30
CA LEU A 16 -33.36 -19.79 16.73
C LEU A 16 -32.12 -20.21 15.93
N CYS A 17 -32.12 -21.40 15.31
CA CYS A 17 -31.06 -21.80 14.36
C CYS A 17 -31.25 -21.21 12.95
N PHE A 18 -32.44 -20.69 12.61
CA PHE A 18 -32.69 -19.98 11.34
C PHE A 18 -32.58 -18.45 11.44
N ILE A 19 -32.47 -17.87 12.64
CA ILE A 19 -32.29 -16.42 12.83
C ILE A 19 -30.83 -16.04 13.20
N ARG A 20 -29.96 -17.02 13.49
CA ARG A 20 -28.50 -16.80 13.63
C ARG A 20 -27.68 -17.09 12.37
N SER A 21 -28.32 -17.35 11.24
CA SER A 21 -27.63 -17.57 9.94
C SER A 21 -28.04 -16.59 8.84
N SER A 22 -28.76 -15.51 9.16
CA SER A 22 -29.15 -14.45 8.21
C SER A 22 -28.55 -13.06 8.50
N GLN A 23 -27.83 -12.85 9.61
CA GLN A 23 -27.11 -11.58 9.86
C GLN A 23 -25.70 -11.55 9.25
N GLY A 24 -25.66 -11.71 7.92
CA GLY A 24 -24.44 -11.69 7.11
C GLY A 24 -24.69 -11.86 5.62
N ARG A 25 -25.95 -11.94 5.20
CA ARG A 25 -26.37 -11.70 3.81
C ARG A 25 -26.98 -10.31 3.77
N ASP A 26 -26.79 -9.61 2.67
CA ASP A 26 -27.34 -8.27 2.35
C ASP A 26 -26.38 -7.08 2.53
N HIS A 27 -25.14 -7.22 2.06
CA HIS A 27 -24.45 -6.12 1.36
C HIS A 27 -23.46 -6.60 0.28
N PHE A 28 -23.61 -7.83 -0.22
CA PHE A 28 -23.12 -8.14 -1.55
C PHE A 28 -24.18 -7.66 -2.54
N THR A 29 -24.08 -6.45 -3.06
CA THR A 29 -24.33 -6.32 -4.50
C THR A 29 -23.36 -7.30 -5.13
N GLU A 30 -23.85 -8.43 -5.66
CA GLU A 30 -23.02 -9.52 -6.19
C GLU A 30 -22.07 -8.93 -7.25
N LEU A 31 -20.84 -8.62 -6.83
CA LEU A 31 -19.79 -8.24 -7.76
C LEU A 31 -19.63 -9.42 -8.71
N ASN A 32 -19.93 -9.21 -9.98
CA ASN A 32 -19.79 -10.23 -11.02
C ASN A 32 -18.30 -10.44 -11.33
N LEU A 33 -17.59 -11.05 -10.39
CA LEU A 33 -16.16 -11.27 -10.48
C LEU A 33 -15.86 -12.42 -11.45
N PRO A 34 -14.74 -12.35 -12.19
CA PRO A 34 -14.20 -13.52 -12.85
C PRO A 34 -13.92 -14.62 -11.81
N PRO A 35 -13.94 -15.91 -12.20
CA PRO A 35 -13.59 -16.99 -11.30
C PRO A 35 -12.20 -16.80 -10.68
N LEU A 36 -12.15 -16.72 -9.34
CA LEU A 36 -10.92 -16.68 -8.57
C LEU A 36 -10.47 -18.11 -8.27
N LEU A 37 -9.45 -18.59 -8.99
CA LEU A 37 -8.99 -19.97 -8.90
C LEU A 37 -7.68 -20.05 -8.13
N LYS A 38 -7.45 -21.13 -7.38
CA LYS A 38 -6.11 -21.42 -6.86
C LYS A 38 -5.16 -21.79 -8.00
N ALA A 39 -3.89 -21.43 -7.88
CA ALA A 39 -2.85 -21.73 -8.86
C ALA A 39 -2.74 -23.23 -9.18
N SER A 40 -2.99 -24.11 -8.21
CA SER A 40 -3.00 -25.56 -8.40
C SER A 40 -4.01 -26.10 -9.42
N ARG A 41 -5.04 -25.32 -9.76
CA ARG A 41 -6.03 -25.63 -10.80
C ARG A 41 -5.52 -25.30 -12.21
N PHE A 42 -4.37 -24.63 -12.33
CA PHE A 42 -3.78 -24.40 -13.63
C PHE A 42 -3.24 -25.72 -14.21
N PRO A 43 -3.58 -26.05 -15.47
CA PRO A 43 -3.18 -27.33 -16.04
C PRO A 43 -1.68 -27.38 -16.31
N THR A 44 -1.03 -28.48 -15.91
CA THR A 44 0.39 -28.71 -16.15
C THR A 44 0.71 -29.16 -17.58
N PHE A 45 -0.28 -29.67 -18.33
CA PHE A 45 -0.09 -30.32 -19.63
C PHE A 45 -0.85 -29.67 -20.80
N GLN A 46 -1.74 -28.69 -20.54
CA GLN A 46 -2.43 -27.95 -21.61
C GLN A 46 -1.67 -26.66 -21.95
N HIS A 47 -1.32 -26.50 -23.23
CA HIS A 47 -0.77 -25.26 -23.79
C HIS A 47 -1.84 -24.17 -23.93
N GLU A 48 -2.46 -23.79 -22.82
CA GLU A 48 -3.30 -22.59 -22.81
C GLU A 48 -2.43 -21.35 -22.97
N ALA A 49 -2.57 -20.68 -24.12
CA ALA A 49 -1.86 -19.45 -24.43
C ALA A 49 -2.75 -18.21 -24.27
N TYR A 50 -2.16 -17.13 -23.77
CA TYR A 50 -2.83 -15.87 -23.45
C TYR A 50 -2.33 -14.72 -24.33
N ASP A 51 -3.18 -13.75 -24.62
CA ASP A 51 -2.74 -12.54 -25.30
C ASP A 51 -1.92 -11.66 -24.34
N TYR A 52 -2.31 -11.62 -23.06
CA TYR A 52 -1.57 -10.94 -22.00
C TYR A 52 -1.46 -11.79 -20.74
N ILE A 53 -0.29 -11.77 -20.11
CA ILE A 53 -0.07 -12.31 -18.77
C ILE A 53 0.31 -11.13 -17.87
N ILE A 54 -0.48 -10.90 -16.83
CA ILE A 54 -0.25 -9.85 -15.84
C ILE A 54 0.27 -10.51 -14.56
N VAL A 55 1.43 -10.05 -14.10
CA VAL A 55 2.10 -10.57 -12.90
C VAL A 55 1.91 -9.58 -11.76
N GLY A 56 1.08 -9.95 -10.78
CA GLY A 56 0.68 -9.10 -9.66
C GLY A 56 -0.75 -8.60 -9.84
N GLY A 57 -1.67 -9.12 -9.04
CA GLY A 57 -3.07 -8.68 -8.96
C GLY A 57 -3.25 -7.53 -7.97
N GLY A 58 -2.38 -6.52 -8.07
CA GLY A 58 -2.36 -5.39 -7.15
C GLY A 58 -3.14 -4.17 -7.67
N THR A 59 -2.85 -3.01 -7.07
CA THR A 59 -3.48 -1.71 -7.33
C THR A 59 -3.51 -1.34 -8.82
N ALA A 60 -2.42 -1.54 -9.56
CA ALA A 60 -2.40 -1.32 -11.02
C ALA A 60 -2.83 -2.55 -11.82
N GLY A 61 -2.51 -3.76 -11.33
CA GLY A 61 -2.72 -5.01 -12.05
C GLY A 61 -4.19 -5.35 -12.26
N CYS A 62 -5.05 -5.13 -11.25
CA CYS A 62 -6.47 -5.41 -11.35
C CYS A 62 -7.20 -4.57 -12.42
N PRO A 63 -7.17 -3.21 -12.39
CA PRO A 63 -7.83 -2.41 -13.42
C PRO A 63 -7.23 -2.61 -14.82
N LEU A 64 -5.93 -2.92 -14.91
CA LEU A 64 -5.28 -3.29 -16.16
C LEU A 64 -5.84 -4.61 -16.72
N ALA A 65 -5.95 -5.64 -15.89
CA ALA A 65 -6.48 -6.95 -16.28
C ALA A 65 -7.94 -6.87 -16.71
N ALA A 66 -8.76 -6.18 -15.92
CA ALA A 66 -10.15 -5.91 -16.23
C ALA A 66 -10.28 -5.23 -17.60
N THR A 67 -9.49 -4.17 -17.83
CA THR A 67 -9.51 -3.44 -19.10
C THR A 67 -9.12 -4.31 -20.29
N LEU A 68 -7.95 -4.96 -20.25
CA LEU A 68 -7.46 -5.74 -21.39
C LEU A 68 -8.38 -6.93 -21.71
N SER A 69 -9.01 -7.52 -20.69
CA SER A 69 -9.90 -8.66 -20.86
C SER A 69 -11.14 -8.37 -21.71
N GLN A 70 -11.52 -7.10 -21.86
CA GLN A 70 -12.65 -6.70 -22.71
C GLN A 70 -12.49 -7.14 -24.16
N LYS A 71 -11.25 -7.29 -24.64
CA LYS A 71 -10.96 -7.61 -26.05
C LYS A 71 -9.97 -8.77 -26.25
N TYR A 72 -9.30 -9.23 -25.19
CA TYR A 72 -8.20 -10.19 -25.27
C TYR A 72 -8.24 -11.21 -24.16
N LYS A 73 -7.64 -12.39 -24.37
CA LYS A 73 -7.52 -13.43 -23.33
C LYS A 73 -6.39 -13.05 -22.36
N VAL A 74 -6.72 -12.85 -21.09
CA VAL A 74 -5.82 -12.36 -20.03
C VAL A 74 -5.70 -13.38 -18.91
N LEU A 75 -4.45 -13.65 -18.50
CA LEU A 75 -4.14 -14.36 -17.25
C LEU A 75 -3.61 -13.37 -16.23
N LEU A 76 -4.25 -13.29 -15.06
CA LEU A 76 -3.77 -12.54 -13.91
C LEU A 76 -3.22 -13.50 -12.86
N LEU A 77 -1.97 -13.32 -12.47
CA LEU A 77 -1.28 -14.15 -11.48
C LEU A 77 -1.02 -13.33 -10.21
N GLU A 78 -1.56 -13.75 -9.08
CA GLU A 78 -1.36 -13.11 -7.78
C GLU A 78 -0.77 -14.12 -6.78
N ARG A 79 0.31 -13.72 -6.08
CA ARG A 79 0.99 -14.59 -5.11
C ARG A 79 0.22 -14.78 -3.81
N GLY A 80 -0.66 -13.83 -3.46
CA GLY A 80 -1.51 -13.85 -2.29
C GLY A 80 -2.85 -14.54 -2.48
N GLY A 81 -3.62 -14.56 -1.39
CA GLY A 81 -4.99 -15.09 -1.36
C GLY A 81 -6.06 -14.10 -1.83
N SER A 82 -7.31 -14.46 -1.56
CA SER A 82 -8.48 -13.61 -1.82
C SER A 82 -8.65 -12.56 -0.70
N PRO A 83 -9.01 -11.30 -1.01
CA PRO A 83 -9.38 -10.32 0.01
C PRO A 83 -10.76 -10.62 0.63
N TYR A 84 -11.63 -11.29 -0.12
CA TYR A 84 -13.00 -11.58 0.27
C TYR A 84 -13.08 -12.63 1.38
N GLY A 85 -13.95 -12.39 2.37
CA GLY A 85 -14.15 -13.26 3.53
C GLY A 85 -13.19 -13.01 4.70
N ASN A 86 -12.19 -12.14 4.54
CA ASN A 86 -11.31 -11.74 5.63
C ASN A 86 -11.77 -10.40 6.24
N ARG A 87 -12.32 -10.45 7.46
CA ARG A 87 -12.80 -9.26 8.19
C ARG A 87 -11.68 -8.27 8.53
N ASN A 88 -10.43 -8.73 8.67
CA ASN A 88 -9.31 -7.85 8.97
C ASN A 88 -8.96 -6.96 7.77
N ILE A 89 -9.11 -7.49 6.55
CA ILE A 89 -8.99 -6.71 5.32
C ILE A 89 -10.23 -5.81 5.16
N THR A 90 -11.41 -6.39 5.37
CA THR A 90 -12.68 -5.79 4.94
C THR A 90 -13.10 -4.59 5.78
N LEU A 91 -12.86 -4.59 7.08
CA LEU A 91 -13.42 -3.56 7.97
C LEU A 91 -12.39 -2.51 8.34
N LEU A 92 -12.77 -1.23 8.26
CA LEU A 92 -11.95 -0.08 8.65
C LEU A 92 -11.36 -0.25 10.06
N GLU A 93 -12.19 -0.72 11.00
CA GLU A 93 -11.81 -0.91 12.40
C GLU A 93 -10.63 -1.89 12.59
N ASN A 94 -10.39 -2.77 11.62
CA ASN A 94 -9.34 -3.78 11.68
C ASN A 94 -8.10 -3.42 10.85
N PHE A 95 -7.99 -2.19 10.34
CA PHE A 95 -6.85 -1.76 9.51
C PHE A 95 -5.49 -2.09 10.17
N HIS A 96 -5.31 -1.78 11.46
CA HIS A 96 -4.03 -2.03 12.17
C HIS A 96 -3.78 -3.52 12.36
N ILE A 97 -4.83 -4.31 12.64
CA ILE A 97 -4.74 -5.77 12.79
C ILE A 97 -4.30 -6.40 11.48
N CYS A 98 -4.86 -5.96 10.36
CA CYS A 98 -4.48 -6.46 9.03
C CYS A 98 -3.02 -6.17 8.70
N LEU A 99 -2.53 -4.99 9.09
CA LEU A 99 -1.15 -4.58 8.84
C LEU A 99 -0.15 -5.37 9.71
N ALA A 100 -0.55 -5.68 10.95
CA ALA A 100 0.23 -6.41 11.96
C ALA A 100 0.15 -7.95 11.85
N ASP A 101 -0.71 -8.48 10.98
CA ASP A 101 -0.89 -9.92 10.79
C ASP A 101 0.42 -10.59 10.36
N VAL A 102 0.90 -11.54 11.16
CA VAL A 102 2.12 -12.32 10.91
C VAL A 102 1.83 -13.79 10.55
N SER A 103 0.55 -14.13 10.35
CA SER A 103 0.17 -15.48 9.94
C SER A 103 0.78 -15.85 8.57
N PRO A 104 0.96 -17.15 8.26
CA PRO A 104 1.48 -17.57 6.95
C PRO A 104 0.63 -17.03 5.78
N GLU A 105 -0.68 -16.95 5.98
CA GLU A 105 -1.66 -16.43 5.02
C GLU A 105 -1.83 -14.91 5.06
N SER A 106 -1.06 -14.20 5.89
CA SER A 106 -1.20 -12.76 6.10
C SER A 106 -1.21 -11.98 4.78
N PRO A 107 -2.15 -11.03 4.60
CA PRO A 107 -2.17 -10.13 3.47
C PRO A 107 -1.07 -9.06 3.55
N SER A 108 -0.39 -8.93 4.69
CA SER A 108 0.69 -7.97 4.96
C SER A 108 2.01 -8.71 5.14
N GLN A 109 2.96 -8.47 4.23
CA GLN A 109 4.34 -8.96 4.37
C GLN A 109 5.21 -7.83 4.92
N GLY A 110 5.50 -7.88 6.22
CA GLY A 110 6.43 -6.96 6.88
C GLY A 110 7.88 -7.10 6.36
N PHE A 111 8.62 -6.00 6.36
CA PHE A 111 10.07 -5.94 6.10
C PHE A 111 10.69 -4.76 6.84
N ILE A 112 12.01 -4.76 7.00
CA ILE A 112 12.74 -3.62 7.56
C ILE A 112 13.68 -3.12 6.48
N SER A 113 13.63 -1.83 6.19
CA SER A 113 14.64 -1.19 5.34
C SER A 113 16.02 -1.25 6.01
N THR A 114 17.09 -1.14 5.24
CA THR A 114 18.45 -1.06 5.80
C THR A 114 18.65 0.19 6.67
N ASP A 115 17.77 1.18 6.52
CA ASP A 115 17.72 2.39 7.35
C ASP A 115 17.16 2.13 8.75
N GLY A 116 16.64 0.92 9.04
CA GLY A 116 16.02 0.58 10.33
C GLY A 116 14.54 0.97 10.43
N VAL A 117 13.93 1.44 9.34
CA VAL A 117 12.48 1.74 9.29
C VAL A 117 11.70 0.47 8.95
N ILE A 118 10.76 0.11 9.84
CA ILE A 118 9.83 -1.00 9.65
C ILE A 118 8.78 -0.62 8.60
N ASN A 119 8.45 -1.56 7.73
CA ASN A 119 7.62 -1.34 6.56
C ASN A 119 6.81 -2.60 6.24
N ALA A 120 5.86 -2.51 5.30
CA ALA A 120 5.02 -3.62 4.90
C ALA A 120 4.66 -3.52 3.42
N ARG A 121 4.52 -4.67 2.75
CA ARG A 121 3.98 -4.78 1.39
C ARG A 121 2.84 -5.77 1.33
N ALA A 122 1.86 -5.54 0.46
CA ALA A 122 0.73 -6.45 0.32
C ALA A 122 1.12 -7.80 -0.31
N LYS A 123 0.38 -8.84 0.09
CA LYS A 123 0.44 -10.22 -0.41
C LYS A 123 -0.98 -10.79 -0.51
N VAL A 124 -1.84 -10.14 -1.30
CA VAL A 124 -3.26 -10.47 -1.48
C VAL A 124 -3.76 -9.87 -2.79
N LEU A 125 -4.77 -10.48 -3.43
CA LEU A 125 -5.45 -9.88 -4.57
C LEU A 125 -6.07 -8.53 -4.17
N GLY A 126 -5.90 -7.51 -5.02
CA GLY A 126 -6.14 -6.10 -4.74
C GLY A 126 -4.88 -5.35 -4.28
N GLY A 127 -3.88 -6.06 -3.75
CA GLY A 127 -2.59 -5.49 -3.36
C GLY A 127 -2.72 -4.45 -2.23
N GLY A 128 -2.01 -3.32 -2.36
CA GLY A 128 -1.94 -2.30 -1.31
C GLY A 128 -3.29 -1.74 -0.87
N THR A 129 -4.31 -1.73 -1.75
CA THR A 129 -5.65 -1.24 -1.39
C THR A 129 -6.31 -2.08 -0.30
N CYS A 130 -5.88 -3.33 -0.11
CA CYS A 130 -6.42 -4.24 0.90
C CYS A 130 -5.88 -3.96 2.31
N ILE A 131 -4.74 -3.28 2.43
CA ILE A 131 -4.06 -3.07 3.72
C ILE A 131 -3.79 -1.60 4.04
N ASN A 132 -4.07 -0.67 3.12
CA ASN A 132 -3.78 0.75 3.29
C ASN A 132 -4.83 1.47 4.17
N ALA A 133 -4.57 2.74 4.47
CA ALA A 133 -5.46 3.60 5.25
C ALA A 133 -6.64 4.20 4.45
N GLY A 134 -6.82 3.81 3.19
CA GLY A 134 -8.00 4.13 2.38
C GLY A 134 -8.11 5.52 1.76
N PHE A 135 -7.34 6.51 2.21
CA PHE A 135 -7.41 7.89 1.69
C PHE A 135 -7.11 8.02 0.19
N TYR A 136 -7.99 8.69 -0.56
CA TYR A 136 -7.94 8.82 -2.00
C TYR A 136 -7.77 10.28 -2.44
N SER A 137 -6.70 10.54 -3.19
CA SER A 137 -6.45 11.84 -3.82
C SER A 137 -5.77 11.65 -5.17
N ARG A 138 -6.28 12.30 -6.22
CA ARG A 138 -5.68 12.32 -7.57
C ARG A 138 -4.26 12.88 -7.55
N ALA A 139 -3.51 12.61 -8.61
CA ALA A 139 -2.18 13.16 -8.81
C ALA A 139 -2.23 14.70 -8.92
N LYS A 140 -1.11 15.35 -8.61
CA LYS A 140 -0.83 16.73 -9.01
C LYS A 140 -0.96 16.85 -10.54
N PRO A 141 -1.65 17.86 -11.09
CA PRO A 141 -1.70 18.09 -12.54
C PRO A 141 -0.30 18.15 -13.18
N SER A 142 0.65 18.81 -12.50
CA SER A 142 2.05 18.87 -12.95
C SER A 142 2.74 17.50 -13.02
N PHE A 143 2.33 16.54 -12.17
CA PHE A 143 2.85 15.17 -12.23
C PHE A 143 2.37 14.47 -13.50
N VAL A 144 1.09 14.61 -13.85
CA VAL A 144 0.50 14.03 -15.07
C VAL A 144 1.23 14.53 -16.32
N GLN A 145 1.46 15.84 -16.41
CA GLN A 145 2.25 16.44 -17.49
C GLN A 145 3.69 15.92 -17.54
N GLN A 146 4.39 15.89 -16.40
CA GLN A 146 5.77 15.39 -16.34
C GLN A 146 5.88 13.90 -16.69
N ALA A 147 4.85 13.11 -16.37
CA ALA A 147 4.76 11.71 -16.76
C ALA A 147 4.49 11.52 -18.26
N GLY A 148 4.16 12.59 -19.01
CA GLY A 148 3.82 12.51 -20.43
C GLY A 148 2.56 11.71 -20.70
N TRP A 149 1.60 11.72 -19.76
CA TRP A 149 0.34 11.03 -19.92
C TRP A 149 -0.67 11.86 -20.71
N ASP A 150 -1.47 11.18 -21.52
CA ASP A 150 -2.57 11.78 -22.27
C ASP A 150 -3.66 12.22 -21.28
N GLU A 151 -3.87 13.54 -21.18
CA GLU A 151 -4.77 14.15 -20.20
C GLU A 151 -6.22 13.69 -20.37
N GLU A 152 -6.69 13.48 -21.61
CA GLU A 152 -8.05 12.99 -21.88
C GLU A 152 -8.23 11.57 -21.31
N LEU A 153 -7.26 10.69 -21.57
CA LEU A 153 -7.28 9.34 -21.05
C LEU A 153 -7.18 9.30 -19.52
N VAL A 154 -6.39 10.19 -18.91
CA VAL A 154 -6.32 10.32 -17.44
C VAL A 154 -7.67 10.77 -16.87
N ASN A 155 -8.26 11.81 -17.46
CA ASN A 155 -9.55 12.36 -17.05
C ASN A 155 -10.71 11.39 -17.24
N ASN A 156 -10.60 10.43 -18.16
CA ASN A 156 -11.57 9.34 -18.32
C ASN A 156 -11.28 8.13 -17.39
N SER A 157 -10.02 7.94 -16.98
CA SER A 157 -9.61 6.78 -16.18
C SER A 157 -9.84 6.98 -14.67
N TYR A 158 -9.73 8.21 -14.16
CA TYR A 158 -10.04 8.52 -12.76
C TYR A 158 -11.52 8.26 -12.41
N PRO A 159 -12.52 8.86 -13.12
CA PRO A 159 -13.94 8.61 -12.85
C PRO A 159 -14.31 7.13 -12.94
N TRP A 160 -13.70 6.38 -13.88
CA TRP A 160 -13.94 4.95 -13.99
C TRP A 160 -13.61 4.18 -12.70
N VAL A 161 -12.55 4.59 -11.97
CA VAL A 161 -12.23 4.03 -10.65
C VAL A 161 -13.14 4.59 -9.57
N GLU A 162 -13.36 5.91 -9.58
CA GLU A 162 -14.10 6.64 -8.56
C GLU A 162 -15.53 6.13 -8.41
N GLU A 163 -16.25 5.98 -9.51
CA GLU A 163 -17.63 5.49 -9.56
C GLU A 163 -17.82 4.07 -9.03
N ARG A 164 -16.74 3.30 -8.86
CA ARG A 164 -16.81 1.86 -8.51
C ARG A 164 -16.43 1.57 -7.08
N ILE A 165 -15.42 2.27 -6.55
CA ILE A 165 -14.81 1.90 -5.27
C ILE A 165 -14.48 3.09 -4.36
N ILE A 166 -14.78 4.32 -4.76
CA ILE A 166 -14.44 5.52 -3.99
C ILE A 166 -15.69 6.18 -3.42
N HIS A 167 -15.61 6.53 -2.15
CA HIS A 167 -16.67 7.11 -1.35
C HIS A 167 -16.20 8.42 -0.73
N TRP A 168 -17.14 9.25 -0.29
CA TRP A 168 -16.84 10.42 0.52
C TRP A 168 -16.94 10.08 2.01
N PRO A 169 -15.95 10.45 2.83
CA PRO A 169 -15.99 10.13 4.25
C PRO A 169 -17.00 11.02 4.99
N LYS A 170 -17.61 10.47 6.03
CA LYS A 170 -18.28 11.27 7.05
C LYS A 170 -17.24 11.79 8.03
N VAL A 171 -16.88 13.07 7.90
CA VAL A 171 -15.78 13.69 8.63
C VAL A 171 -15.92 13.48 10.14
N ALA A 172 -14.97 12.75 10.73
CA ALA A 172 -14.94 12.49 12.16
C ALA A 172 -14.58 13.76 12.96
N PRO A 173 -14.97 13.86 14.26
CA PRO A 173 -14.63 15.04 15.09
C PRO A 173 -13.12 15.35 15.12
N TRP A 174 -12.28 14.31 15.21
CA TRP A 174 -10.82 14.45 15.15
C TRP A 174 -10.34 15.05 13.81
N GLN A 175 -10.95 14.63 12.71
CA GLN A 175 -10.62 15.12 11.36
C GLN A 175 -11.14 16.55 11.13
N ALA A 176 -12.30 16.90 11.72
CA ALA A 176 -12.81 18.27 11.74
C ALA A 176 -11.89 19.20 12.54
N ALA A 177 -11.40 18.75 13.71
CA ALA A 177 -10.42 19.50 14.49
C ALA A 177 -9.12 19.72 13.71
N LEU A 178 -8.64 18.70 12.97
CA LEU A 178 -7.51 18.86 12.05
C LEU A 178 -7.81 19.92 10.98
N ARG A 179 -8.96 19.83 10.31
CA ARG A 179 -9.36 20.77 9.24
C ARG A 179 -9.32 22.21 9.76
N ASP A 180 -9.96 22.46 10.89
CA ASP A 180 -10.10 23.82 11.41
C ASP A 180 -8.76 24.34 11.96
N GLY A 181 -8.01 23.48 12.65
CA GLY A 181 -6.67 23.81 13.14
C GLY A 181 -5.67 24.08 12.02
N LEU A 182 -5.76 23.37 10.88
CA LEU A 182 -4.97 23.64 9.68
C LEU A 182 -5.25 25.02 9.09
N LEU A 183 -6.53 25.40 9.01
CA LEU A 183 -6.94 26.71 8.51
C LEU A 183 -6.44 27.83 9.42
N GLU A 184 -6.60 27.68 10.75
CA GLU A 184 -6.09 28.63 11.74
C GLU A 184 -4.54 28.71 11.73
N ALA A 185 -3.86 27.60 11.48
CA ALA A 185 -2.40 27.55 11.33
C ALA A 185 -1.89 28.13 10.00
N GLY A 186 -2.79 28.56 9.09
CA GLY A 186 -2.47 29.24 7.83
C GLY A 186 -2.43 28.34 6.60
N VAL A 187 -2.81 27.06 6.70
CA VAL A 187 -2.90 26.13 5.55
C VAL A 187 -4.25 26.30 4.84
N SER A 188 -4.45 27.50 4.31
CA SER A 188 -5.67 27.96 3.62
C SER A 188 -5.46 28.00 2.09
N PRO A 189 -6.52 27.99 1.25
CA PRO A 189 -7.96 27.99 1.59
C PRO A 189 -8.49 26.61 2.00
N TYR A 190 -9.76 26.57 2.43
CA TYR A 190 -10.52 25.32 2.49
C TYR A 190 -11.10 25.00 1.11
N ASN A 191 -10.65 23.90 0.51
CA ASN A 191 -11.07 23.45 -0.82
C ASN A 191 -12.28 22.51 -0.80
N GLY A 192 -12.94 22.34 0.35
CA GLY A 192 -14.09 21.44 0.47
C GLY A 192 -13.74 19.96 0.27
N TYR A 193 -14.70 19.22 -0.25
CA TYR A 193 -14.55 17.81 -0.66
C TYR A 193 -14.05 17.78 -2.11
N THR A 194 -12.87 17.23 -2.33
CA THR A 194 -12.30 17.12 -3.67
C THR A 194 -11.32 15.96 -3.77
N TYR A 195 -11.29 15.28 -4.92
CA TYR A 195 -10.25 14.31 -5.22
C TYR A 195 -8.95 14.99 -5.65
N ASP A 196 -9.00 16.24 -6.14
CA ASP A 196 -7.85 16.91 -6.71
C ASP A 196 -6.79 17.24 -5.64
N HIS A 197 -5.53 17.11 -6.00
CA HIS A 197 -4.44 17.54 -5.14
C HIS A 197 -4.23 19.05 -5.27
N LEU A 198 -4.72 19.80 -4.29
CA LEU A 198 -4.71 21.26 -4.27
C LEU A 198 -4.00 21.78 -3.02
N TYR A 199 -3.24 22.86 -3.16
CA TYR A 199 -2.71 23.61 -2.02
C TYR A 199 -3.84 24.09 -1.09
N GLY A 200 -3.59 24.09 0.21
CA GLY A 200 -4.58 24.41 1.25
C GLY A 200 -5.13 23.16 1.93
N THR A 201 -6.28 23.31 2.60
CA THR A 201 -6.92 22.24 3.37
C THR A 201 -8.07 21.63 2.58
N LYS A 202 -8.20 20.31 2.59
CA LYS A 202 -9.28 19.59 1.87
C LYS A 202 -9.72 18.33 2.61
N VAL A 203 -10.92 17.85 2.26
CA VAL A 203 -11.37 16.48 2.54
C VAL A 203 -11.20 15.65 1.26
N GLY A 204 -10.54 14.50 1.38
CA GLY A 204 -10.32 13.58 0.26
C GLY A 204 -11.38 12.48 0.18
N GLY A 205 -11.28 11.65 -0.86
CA GLY A 205 -12.09 10.44 -0.97
C GLY A 205 -11.55 9.32 -0.07
N THR A 206 -12.28 8.23 0.02
CA THR A 206 -11.85 7.02 0.73
C THR A 206 -12.34 5.77 0.01
N ILE A 207 -11.65 4.65 0.17
CA ILE A 207 -12.12 3.35 -0.33
C ILE A 207 -13.05 2.64 0.67
N PHE A 208 -13.31 3.24 1.83
CA PHE A 208 -14.25 2.72 2.81
C PHE A 208 -15.63 3.35 2.61
N ASP A 209 -16.68 2.54 2.54
CA ASP A 209 -18.05 3.03 2.46
C ASP A 209 -18.55 3.55 3.83
N GLU A 210 -19.81 3.99 3.87
CA GLU A 210 -20.45 4.52 5.08
C GLU A 210 -20.57 3.50 6.22
N THR A 211 -20.51 2.21 5.92
CA THR A 211 -20.53 1.11 6.91
C THR A 211 -19.13 0.78 7.44
N GLY A 212 -18.08 1.35 6.84
CA GLY A 212 -16.69 1.02 7.11
C GLY A 212 -16.20 -0.21 6.33
N TYR A 213 -16.95 -0.67 5.34
CA TYR A 213 -16.55 -1.75 4.45
C TYR A 213 -15.57 -1.23 3.40
N ARG A 214 -14.46 -1.93 3.23
CA ARG A 214 -13.37 -1.59 2.30
C ARG A 214 -13.68 -2.13 0.90
N HIS A 215 -13.72 -1.23 -0.07
CA HIS A 215 -13.65 -1.57 -1.49
C HIS A 215 -12.21 -1.59 -1.96
N THR A 216 -11.83 -2.58 -2.77
CA THR A 216 -10.41 -2.79 -3.14
C THR A 216 -10.22 -2.76 -4.65
N ALA A 217 -8.97 -2.70 -5.11
CA ALA A 217 -8.66 -2.85 -6.53
C ALA A 217 -9.18 -4.18 -7.10
N ALA A 218 -9.36 -5.23 -6.28
CA ALA A 218 -9.92 -6.51 -6.72
C ALA A 218 -11.36 -6.36 -7.24
N ASP A 219 -12.15 -5.42 -6.69
CA ASP A 219 -13.54 -5.20 -7.09
C ASP A 219 -13.64 -4.69 -8.53
N LEU A 220 -12.59 -3.99 -9.00
CA LEU A 220 -12.49 -3.51 -10.38
C LEU A 220 -12.39 -4.66 -11.40
N LEU A 221 -12.06 -5.89 -10.97
CA LEU A 221 -12.09 -7.08 -11.84
C LEU A 221 -13.51 -7.42 -12.30
N ALA A 222 -14.56 -6.99 -11.57
CA ALA A 222 -15.95 -7.16 -11.99
C ALA A 222 -16.29 -6.40 -13.28
N ALA A 223 -15.50 -5.38 -13.63
CA ALA A 223 -15.60 -4.69 -14.91
C ALA A 223 -14.83 -5.39 -16.04
N GLY A 224 -14.23 -6.56 -15.78
CA GLY A 224 -13.59 -7.40 -16.78
C GLY A 224 -14.60 -8.31 -17.49
N ASN A 225 -14.17 -8.94 -18.58
CA ASN A 225 -14.97 -9.98 -19.24
C ASN A 225 -14.60 -11.34 -18.62
N PRO A 226 -15.52 -12.01 -17.90
CA PRO A 226 -15.21 -13.25 -17.17
C PRO A 226 -14.84 -14.43 -18.08
N ASN A 227 -15.22 -14.40 -19.37
CA ASN A 227 -14.83 -15.42 -20.35
C ASN A 227 -13.39 -15.24 -20.86
N ASN A 228 -12.87 -14.01 -20.76
CA ASN A 228 -11.54 -13.65 -21.23
C ASN A 228 -10.53 -13.49 -20.09
N LEU A 229 -10.98 -13.28 -18.87
CA LEU A 229 -10.14 -13.03 -17.70
C LEU A 229 -10.09 -14.26 -16.79
N ARG A 230 -8.90 -14.85 -16.67
CA ARG A 230 -8.61 -15.88 -15.67
C ARG A 230 -7.73 -15.31 -14.56
N VAL A 231 -8.14 -15.49 -13.31
CA VAL A 231 -7.38 -15.03 -12.13
C VAL A 231 -6.90 -16.23 -11.34
N LEU A 232 -5.59 -16.32 -11.10
CA LEU A 232 -4.97 -17.31 -10.24
C LEU A 232 -4.43 -16.67 -8.98
N LEU A 233 -4.94 -17.14 -7.83
CA LEU A 233 -4.45 -16.84 -6.49
C LEU A 233 -3.36 -17.82 -6.09
N TYR A 234 -2.50 -17.43 -5.15
CA TYR A 234 -1.36 -18.21 -4.68
C TYR A 234 -0.40 -18.64 -5.80
N ALA A 235 -0.30 -17.83 -6.86
CA ALA A 235 0.58 -18.02 -8.00
C ALA A 235 1.85 -17.18 -7.82
N SER A 236 2.89 -17.74 -7.16
CA SER A 236 4.15 -17.03 -6.93
C SER A 236 5.03 -17.08 -8.18
N VAL A 237 4.96 -16.04 -9.01
CA VAL A 237 5.76 -15.91 -10.24
C VAL A 237 7.21 -15.65 -9.89
N ASN A 238 8.11 -16.57 -10.24
CA ASN A 238 9.52 -16.50 -9.86
C ASN A 238 10.46 -16.17 -11.03
N LYS A 239 10.02 -16.32 -12.28
CA LYS A 239 10.86 -16.09 -13.45
C LYS A 239 10.08 -15.74 -14.71
N ILE A 240 10.56 -14.78 -15.48
CA ILE A 240 10.13 -14.51 -16.86
C ILE A 240 10.96 -15.37 -17.81
N VAL A 241 10.28 -16.04 -18.75
CA VAL A 241 10.89 -16.91 -19.76
C VAL A 241 11.11 -16.11 -21.03
N PHE A 242 12.32 -16.21 -21.60
CA PHE A 242 12.72 -15.49 -22.81
C PHE A 242 13.06 -16.44 -23.95
N ASN A 243 12.69 -16.05 -25.16
CA ASN A 243 13.30 -16.58 -26.37
C ASN A 243 14.50 -15.71 -26.73
N THR A 244 15.69 -16.33 -26.73
CA THR A 244 16.98 -15.72 -27.08
C THR A 244 17.56 -16.24 -28.39
N LYS A 245 16.88 -17.20 -29.07
CA LYS A 245 17.41 -17.96 -30.21
C LYS A 245 17.37 -17.23 -31.56
N GLN A 246 17.10 -15.93 -31.61
CA GLN A 246 17.15 -15.17 -32.86
C GLN A 246 18.36 -14.22 -32.83
N GLY A 247 19.37 -14.54 -33.64
CA GLY A 247 20.62 -13.77 -33.77
C GLY A 247 20.37 -12.26 -33.90
N HIS A 248 21.22 -11.47 -33.24
CA HIS A 248 21.20 -10.00 -33.16
C HIS A 248 19.86 -9.32 -32.78
N ARG A 249 18.80 -10.05 -32.45
CA ARG A 249 17.51 -9.49 -32.03
C ARG A 249 17.42 -9.38 -30.51
N LYS A 250 16.71 -8.33 -30.05
CA LYS A 250 16.37 -8.13 -28.63
C LYS A 250 15.68 -9.38 -28.07
N PRO A 251 16.04 -9.87 -26.86
CA PRO A 251 15.32 -10.98 -26.23
C PRO A 251 13.82 -10.70 -26.16
N ARG A 252 13.00 -11.72 -26.43
CA ARG A 252 11.53 -11.61 -26.35
C ARG A 252 11.02 -12.38 -25.14
N ALA A 253 10.25 -11.74 -24.28
CA ALA A 253 9.52 -12.43 -23.22
C ALA A 253 8.38 -13.26 -23.85
N ILE A 254 8.30 -14.54 -23.48
CA ILE A 254 7.37 -15.51 -24.09
C ILE A 254 6.45 -16.20 -23.08
N GLY A 255 6.78 -16.15 -21.80
CA GLY A 255 6.00 -16.78 -20.75
C GLY A 255 6.56 -16.48 -19.37
N VAL A 256 5.94 -17.07 -18.35
CA VAL A 256 6.37 -16.97 -16.96
C VAL A 256 6.36 -18.35 -16.31
N GLN A 257 7.27 -18.55 -15.36
CA GLN A 257 7.27 -19.66 -14.42
C GLN A 257 6.71 -19.19 -13.08
N PHE A 258 5.87 -20.01 -12.47
CA PHE A 258 5.31 -19.73 -11.15
C PHE A 258 5.14 -20.99 -10.32
N LYS A 259 5.13 -20.82 -9.00
CA LYS A 259 4.88 -21.86 -8.00
C LYS A 259 3.43 -21.75 -7.50
N ASP A 260 2.73 -22.87 -7.39
CA ASP A 260 1.40 -22.91 -6.76
C ASP A 260 1.47 -23.01 -5.24
N GLU A 261 0.31 -23.01 -4.57
CA GLU A 261 0.21 -23.10 -3.11
C GLU A 261 0.77 -24.41 -2.53
N ASN A 262 0.92 -25.45 -3.37
CA ASN A 262 1.47 -26.75 -2.97
C ASN A 262 2.96 -26.88 -3.33
N GLY A 263 3.61 -25.82 -3.79
CA GLY A 263 5.01 -25.83 -4.19
C GLY A 263 5.28 -26.39 -5.60
N ARG A 264 4.24 -26.73 -6.38
CA ARG A 264 4.43 -27.28 -7.72
C ARG A 264 4.69 -26.15 -8.72
N HIS A 265 5.57 -26.42 -9.68
CA HIS A 265 5.94 -25.47 -10.72
C HIS A 265 5.02 -25.55 -11.94
N HIS A 266 4.63 -24.39 -12.44
CA HIS A 266 3.77 -24.20 -13.60
C HIS A 266 4.40 -23.22 -14.59
N GLN A 267 3.96 -23.27 -15.85
CA GLN A 267 4.37 -22.35 -16.90
C GLN A 267 3.16 -21.82 -17.66
N ALA A 268 3.08 -20.51 -17.83
CA ALA A 268 2.08 -19.87 -18.67
C ALA A 268 2.77 -19.15 -19.83
N PHE A 269 2.23 -19.28 -21.04
CA PHE A 269 2.84 -18.75 -22.27
C PHE A 269 1.94 -17.73 -22.97
N LEU A 270 2.57 -16.78 -23.64
CA LEU A 270 1.91 -15.86 -24.55
C LEU A 270 1.53 -16.59 -25.83
N ARG A 271 0.44 -16.15 -26.46
CA ARG A 271 0.12 -16.49 -27.85
C ARG A 271 1.25 -16.01 -28.76
N GLU A 272 1.50 -16.76 -29.83
CA GLU A 272 2.43 -16.36 -30.89
C GLU A 272 1.80 -15.31 -31.82
N LYS A 273 1.24 -14.25 -31.24
CA LYS A 273 0.62 -13.15 -31.95
C LYS A 273 1.42 -11.86 -31.73
N ARG A 274 1.52 -11.05 -32.79
CA ARG A 274 2.14 -9.73 -32.68
C ARG A 274 1.36 -8.91 -31.65
N GLY A 275 2.10 -8.37 -30.68
CA GLY A 275 1.54 -7.49 -29.67
C GLY A 275 1.01 -8.19 -28.42
N SER A 276 1.15 -9.51 -28.29
CA SER A 276 1.02 -10.21 -27.00
C SER A 276 2.22 -9.89 -26.10
N GLU A 277 1.96 -9.58 -24.83
CA GLU A 277 2.96 -9.05 -23.89
C GLU A 277 2.75 -9.60 -22.46
N ILE A 278 3.85 -9.76 -21.72
CA ILE A 278 3.82 -9.89 -20.26
C ILE A 278 3.88 -8.49 -19.66
N ILE A 279 3.02 -8.22 -18.67
CA ILE A 279 3.02 -6.95 -17.95
C ILE A 279 3.25 -7.24 -16.47
N VAL A 280 4.34 -6.72 -15.92
CA VAL A 280 4.68 -6.85 -14.51
C VAL A 280 4.04 -5.69 -13.74
N SER A 281 3.20 -6.03 -12.78
CA SER A 281 2.47 -5.13 -11.89
C SER A 281 2.62 -5.58 -10.42
N ALA A 282 3.81 -6.08 -10.07
CA ALA A 282 4.16 -6.66 -8.77
C ALA A 282 4.57 -5.62 -7.71
N GLY A 283 4.42 -4.33 -8.02
CA GLY A 283 4.67 -3.21 -7.12
C GLY A 283 6.13 -2.79 -7.04
N ALA A 284 6.39 -1.70 -6.31
CA ALA A 284 7.71 -1.09 -6.15
C ALA A 284 8.81 -2.05 -5.68
N ILE A 285 8.44 -3.08 -4.89
CA ILE A 285 9.38 -4.11 -4.42
C ILE A 285 9.41 -5.32 -5.36
N GLY A 286 8.24 -5.86 -5.71
CA GLY A 286 8.15 -7.12 -6.45
C GLY A 286 8.59 -7.02 -7.92
N SER A 287 8.34 -5.88 -8.57
CA SER A 287 8.69 -5.69 -9.99
C SER A 287 10.19 -5.66 -10.25
N PRO A 288 11.00 -4.82 -9.58
CA PRO A 288 12.46 -4.89 -9.74
C PRO A 288 13.03 -6.24 -9.25
N GLN A 289 12.50 -6.83 -8.17
CA GLN A 289 12.92 -8.16 -7.71
C GLN A 289 12.73 -9.21 -8.81
N LEU A 290 11.56 -9.26 -9.45
CA LEU A 290 11.26 -10.22 -10.51
C LEU A 290 12.14 -10.00 -11.76
N LEU A 291 12.40 -8.75 -12.14
CA LEU A 291 13.32 -8.45 -13.24
C LEU A 291 14.74 -8.97 -12.94
N LEU A 292 15.25 -8.74 -11.73
CA LEU A 292 16.55 -9.25 -11.29
C LEU A 292 16.59 -10.78 -11.32
N LEU A 293 15.60 -11.46 -10.73
CA LEU A 293 15.48 -12.93 -10.75
C LEU A 293 15.37 -13.51 -12.17
N SER A 294 14.87 -12.72 -13.11
CA SER A 294 14.74 -13.07 -14.53
C SER A 294 15.99 -12.73 -15.37
N GLY A 295 17.07 -12.24 -14.74
CA GLY A 295 18.33 -11.92 -15.41
C GLY A 295 18.37 -10.56 -16.09
N ILE A 296 17.47 -9.63 -15.72
CA ILE A 296 17.48 -8.25 -16.20
C ILE A 296 17.95 -7.33 -15.07
N GLY A 297 19.17 -6.81 -15.16
CA GLY A 297 19.73 -5.98 -14.09
C GLY A 297 21.24 -5.73 -14.14
N PRO A 298 21.82 -5.17 -13.06
CA PRO A 298 23.26 -4.94 -12.92
C PRO A 298 24.05 -6.24 -13.00
N ARG A 299 25.08 -6.30 -13.85
CA ARG A 299 25.84 -7.56 -14.07
C ARG A 299 26.43 -8.12 -12.79
N ASN A 300 26.99 -7.25 -11.95
CA ASN A 300 27.64 -7.66 -10.71
C ASN A 300 26.64 -8.23 -9.71
N GLU A 301 25.45 -7.65 -9.62
CA GLU A 301 24.40 -8.13 -8.75
C GLU A 301 23.89 -9.51 -9.18
N LEU A 302 23.57 -9.68 -10.47
CA LEU A 302 23.11 -10.97 -11.01
C LEU A 302 24.16 -12.08 -10.80
N LYS A 303 25.45 -11.76 -10.98
CA LYS A 303 26.54 -12.72 -10.75
C LYS A 303 26.66 -13.18 -9.30
N LYS A 304 26.43 -12.31 -8.30
CA LYS A 304 26.49 -12.70 -6.87
C LYS A 304 25.53 -13.84 -6.54
N HIS A 305 24.39 -13.90 -7.23
CA HIS A 305 23.35 -14.90 -7.03
C HIS A 305 23.35 -16.01 -8.08
N ASN A 306 24.41 -16.13 -8.88
CA ASN A 306 24.53 -17.11 -9.98
C ASN A 306 23.38 -17.01 -11.02
N ILE A 307 22.84 -15.81 -11.24
CA ILE A 307 21.79 -15.56 -12.21
C ILE A 307 22.42 -15.23 -13.57
N SER A 308 22.01 -15.96 -14.60
CA SER A 308 22.43 -15.67 -15.98
C SER A 308 21.89 -14.33 -16.45
N VAL A 309 22.74 -13.52 -17.08
CA VAL A 309 22.35 -12.20 -17.58
C VAL A 309 21.60 -12.34 -18.90
N THR A 310 20.29 -12.09 -18.88
CA THR A 310 19.44 -11.95 -20.07
C THR A 310 19.65 -10.59 -20.71
N LEU A 311 19.66 -9.52 -19.90
CA LEU A 311 19.90 -8.15 -20.33
C LEU A 311 20.57 -7.36 -19.22
N ARG A 312 21.66 -6.68 -19.56
CA ARG A 312 22.32 -5.74 -18.64
C ARG A 312 21.53 -4.44 -18.58
N ASN A 313 21.00 -4.09 -17.41
CA ASN A 313 20.44 -2.78 -17.11
C ASN A 313 20.85 -2.35 -15.69
N GLU A 314 21.72 -1.35 -15.58
CA GLU A 314 22.29 -0.90 -14.30
C GLU A 314 21.28 -0.18 -13.39
N HIS A 315 20.08 0.15 -13.88
CA HIS A 315 19.08 0.93 -13.16
C HIS A 315 17.97 0.10 -12.51
N VAL A 316 17.89 -1.21 -12.79
CA VAL A 316 16.90 -2.08 -12.13
C VAL A 316 17.21 -2.15 -10.63
N GLY A 317 16.22 -1.83 -9.80
CA GLY A 317 16.35 -1.72 -8.35
C GLY A 317 17.07 -0.45 -7.88
N LYS A 318 17.35 0.53 -8.75
CA LYS A 318 17.94 1.82 -8.35
C LYS A 318 16.89 2.92 -8.24
N GLY A 319 17.19 3.93 -7.42
CA GLY A 319 16.30 5.06 -7.19
C GLY A 319 15.06 4.65 -6.41
N MET A 320 15.20 3.74 -5.44
CA MET A 320 14.12 3.43 -4.51
C MET A 320 13.86 4.64 -3.62
N SER A 321 12.62 5.07 -3.50
CA SER A 321 12.24 6.20 -2.66
C SER A 321 11.10 5.80 -1.74
N ASP A 322 11.10 6.31 -0.52
CA ASP A 322 9.96 6.23 0.39
C ASP A 322 9.76 7.58 1.04
N ASN A 323 8.52 8.07 1.03
CA ASN A 323 8.20 9.37 1.59
C ASN A 323 8.37 9.30 3.12
N PRO A 324 9.29 10.08 3.72
CA PRO A 324 9.42 10.16 5.17
C PRO A 324 8.10 10.60 5.80
N MET A 325 7.72 9.91 6.88
CA MET A 325 6.65 10.28 7.78
C MET A 325 7.21 10.56 9.16
N ASN A 326 6.74 11.63 9.78
CA ASN A 326 6.91 11.87 11.20
C ASN A 326 5.53 12.13 11.82
N SER A 327 5.33 11.75 13.07
CA SER A 327 4.03 11.89 13.74
C SER A 327 4.20 12.40 15.16
N ILE A 328 3.17 13.12 15.62
CA ILE A 328 3.01 13.53 17.00
C ILE A 328 1.76 12.85 17.55
N PHE A 329 1.93 12.08 18.62
CA PHE A 329 0.82 11.52 19.37
C PHE A 329 0.23 12.57 20.31
N VAL A 330 -1.10 12.65 20.35
CA VAL A 330 -1.86 13.59 21.15
C VAL A 330 -2.84 12.81 22.02
N PRO A 331 -2.61 12.76 23.34
CA PRO A 331 -3.56 12.15 24.27
C PRO A 331 -4.88 12.92 24.31
N LEU A 332 -5.97 12.19 24.45
CA LEU A 332 -7.33 12.73 24.47
C LEU A 332 -7.96 12.54 25.85
N LYS A 333 -8.89 13.43 26.21
CA LYS A 333 -9.65 13.33 27.46
C LYS A 333 -10.56 12.12 27.50
N ASN A 334 -11.19 11.82 26.37
CA ASN A 334 -12.17 10.75 26.21
C ASN A 334 -11.76 9.90 25.01
N PRO A 335 -12.08 8.60 25.01
CA PRO A 335 -11.95 7.76 23.83
C PRO A 335 -12.67 8.41 22.65
N THR A 336 -11.99 8.54 21.52
CA THR A 336 -12.59 8.96 20.26
C THR A 336 -12.86 7.76 19.38
N LYS A 337 -13.92 7.83 18.57
CA LYS A 337 -14.14 6.85 17.50
C LYS A 337 -12.91 6.82 16.57
N GLN A 338 -12.56 5.63 16.12
CA GLN A 338 -11.50 5.45 15.14
C GLN A 338 -11.80 6.25 13.87
N SER A 339 -10.81 7.01 13.42
CA SER A 339 -10.82 7.68 12.12
C SER A 339 -9.47 7.47 11.44
N LEU A 340 -9.51 7.10 10.16
CA LEU A 340 -8.33 7.12 9.31
C LEU A 340 -8.24 8.51 8.64
N ILE A 341 -7.35 8.65 7.66
CA ILE A 341 -7.10 9.93 7.01
C ILE A 341 -8.33 10.30 6.19
N GLU A 342 -8.91 11.47 6.49
CA GLU A 342 -10.06 12.05 5.77
C GLU A 342 -9.73 13.48 5.33
N THR A 343 -9.08 14.24 6.23
CA THR A 343 -8.63 15.62 6.00
C THR A 343 -7.13 15.66 5.76
N VAL A 344 -6.69 16.51 4.82
CA VAL A 344 -5.27 16.81 4.61
C VAL A 344 -5.05 18.31 4.40
N GLY A 345 -3.96 18.81 4.97
CA GLY A 345 -3.38 20.12 4.66
C GLY A 345 -2.20 19.99 3.73
N ILE A 346 -2.25 20.62 2.56
CA ILE A 346 -1.21 20.59 1.54
C ILE A 346 -0.48 21.94 1.54
N THR A 347 0.78 21.94 1.95
CA THR A 347 1.58 23.16 2.06
C THR A 347 2.41 23.44 0.80
N ASP A 348 2.82 24.69 0.63
CA ASP A 348 3.71 25.17 -0.45
C ASP A 348 5.16 24.70 -0.24
N ALA A 349 5.55 24.46 1.01
CA ALA A 349 6.84 23.87 1.38
C ALA A 349 7.02 22.42 0.87
N GLY A 350 5.93 21.76 0.45
CA GLY A 350 5.94 20.35 0.04
C GLY A 350 5.84 19.38 1.21
N VAL A 351 5.05 19.76 2.22
CA VAL A 351 4.65 18.90 3.34
C VAL A 351 3.14 18.71 3.33
N PHE A 352 2.68 17.48 3.51
CA PHE A 352 1.25 17.16 3.64
C PHE A 352 0.97 16.73 5.08
N ILE A 353 0.01 17.38 5.74
CA ILE A 353 -0.34 17.15 7.13
C ILE A 353 -1.68 16.42 7.17
N GLU A 354 -1.68 15.23 7.75
CA GLU A 354 -2.81 14.32 7.84
C GLU A 354 -3.02 13.95 9.32
N ALA A 355 -4.13 13.28 9.65
CA ALA A 355 -4.32 12.78 11.00
C ALA A 355 -5.10 11.46 11.01
N SER A 356 -5.02 10.77 12.15
CA SER A 356 -5.78 9.56 12.44
C SER A 356 -5.99 9.42 13.94
N SER A 357 -6.99 8.68 14.38
CA SER A 357 -7.33 8.56 15.80
C SER A 357 -7.92 7.21 16.17
N GLY A 358 -7.92 6.89 17.45
CA GLY A 358 -8.64 5.73 18.02
C GLY A 358 -8.05 4.37 17.62
N PHE A 359 -6.75 4.31 17.32
CA PHE A 359 -6.07 3.03 17.09
C PHE A 359 -5.98 2.22 18.37
N SER A 360 -6.07 0.89 18.23
CA SER A 360 -5.75 -0.06 19.29
C SER A 360 -6.52 0.12 20.60
N GLN A 361 -7.78 0.60 20.54
CA GLN A 361 -8.60 0.82 21.73
C GLN A 361 -9.35 -0.43 22.25
N SER A 362 -9.20 -1.59 21.60
CA SER A 362 -9.66 -2.85 22.18
C SER A 362 -8.57 -3.44 23.08
N ASP A 363 -8.97 -4.06 24.19
CA ASP A 363 -8.04 -4.69 25.13
C ASP A 363 -7.17 -5.75 24.42
N ASP A 364 -7.78 -6.48 23.47
CA ASP A 364 -7.08 -7.42 22.59
C ASP A 364 -6.00 -6.73 21.72
N SER A 365 -6.25 -5.50 21.23
CA SER A 365 -5.26 -4.77 20.42
C SER A 365 -4.08 -4.25 21.24
N ILE A 366 -4.32 -3.88 22.51
CA ILE A 366 -3.30 -3.33 23.43
C ILE A 366 -2.32 -4.41 23.85
N HIS A 367 -2.81 -5.61 24.13
CA HIS A 367 -2.03 -6.73 24.63
C HIS A 367 -1.55 -7.71 23.54
N CYS A 368 -1.89 -7.48 22.27
CA CYS A 368 -1.42 -8.32 21.19
C CYS A 368 0.06 -8.04 20.84
N HIS A 369 0.80 -9.12 20.57
CA HIS A 369 2.13 -9.04 19.98
C HIS A 369 2.02 -8.94 18.45
N HIS A 370 2.09 -7.72 17.92
CA HIS A 370 1.96 -7.36 16.50
C HIS A 370 3.19 -7.71 15.64
N GLY A 371 3.98 -8.70 16.07
CA GLY A 371 5.23 -9.09 15.41
C GLY A 371 6.18 -7.91 15.26
N ILE A 372 6.76 -7.76 14.06
CA ILE A 372 7.67 -6.66 13.70
C ILE A 372 7.06 -5.26 13.85
N MET A 373 5.72 -5.16 13.83
CA MET A 373 4.97 -3.92 13.99
C MET A 373 4.65 -3.64 15.47
N SER A 374 5.07 -4.50 16.41
CA SER A 374 4.86 -4.27 17.84
C SER A 374 5.68 -3.08 18.34
N ALA A 375 5.04 -2.24 19.16
CA ALA A 375 5.72 -1.20 19.92
C ALA A 375 6.88 -1.77 20.76
N GLU A 376 6.85 -3.05 21.13
CA GLU A 376 7.99 -3.71 21.81
C GLU A 376 9.25 -3.66 20.97
N ILE A 377 9.18 -4.04 19.70
CA ILE A 377 10.34 -4.10 18.82
C ILE A 377 10.85 -2.69 18.50
N GLY A 378 9.94 -1.75 18.30
CA GLY A 378 10.28 -0.34 18.08
C GLY A 378 10.92 0.35 19.29
N GLN A 379 10.55 -0.03 20.52
CA GLN A 379 11.11 0.57 21.73
C GLN A 379 12.41 -0.10 22.20
N LEU A 380 12.73 -1.32 21.74
CA LEU A 380 14.07 -1.91 21.94
C LEU A 380 15.20 -1.03 21.36
N SER A 381 14.91 -0.16 20.39
CA SER A 381 15.87 0.82 19.85
C SER A 381 16.26 1.90 20.86
N THR A 382 15.46 2.14 21.91
CA THR A 382 15.80 3.05 23.02
C THR A 382 16.85 2.46 23.96
N ILE A 383 17.01 1.13 23.97
CA ILE A 383 17.98 0.44 24.81
C ILE A 383 19.28 0.25 24.02
N PRO A 384 20.42 0.79 24.48
CA PRO A 384 21.71 0.58 23.83
C PRO A 384 22.00 -0.91 23.64
N PRO A 385 22.58 -1.37 22.51
CA PRO A 385 22.80 -2.79 22.24
C PRO A 385 23.52 -3.55 23.37
N LYS A 386 24.50 -2.92 24.02
CA LYS A 386 25.25 -3.49 25.14
C LYS A 386 24.43 -3.67 26.44
N GLN A 387 23.26 -3.04 26.52
CA GLN A 387 22.37 -3.03 27.69
C GLN A 387 21.09 -3.85 27.47
N ARG A 388 20.94 -4.49 26.30
CA ARG A 388 19.79 -5.36 25.99
C ARG A 388 19.94 -6.74 26.64
N SER A 389 19.95 -6.79 27.97
CA SER A 389 19.87 -8.05 28.71
C SER A 389 18.46 -8.65 28.62
N PHE A 390 18.34 -9.96 28.84
CA PHE A 390 17.03 -10.63 28.90
C PHE A 390 16.10 -9.95 29.92
N ASP A 391 16.62 -9.62 31.11
CA ASP A 391 15.85 -8.95 32.16
C ASP A 391 15.38 -7.55 31.76
N ALA A 392 16.20 -6.78 31.02
CA ALA A 392 15.82 -5.45 30.53
C ALA A 392 14.70 -5.54 29.48
N ILE A 393 14.75 -6.54 28.61
CA ILE A 393 13.72 -6.82 27.61
C ILE A 393 12.43 -7.28 28.29
N GLN A 394 12.51 -8.22 29.23
CA GLN A 394 11.34 -8.76 29.92
C GLN A 394 10.66 -7.66 30.76
N LYS A 395 11.42 -6.86 31.50
CA LYS A 395 10.89 -5.72 32.25
C LYS A 395 10.17 -4.71 31.36
N TYR A 396 10.68 -4.48 30.14
CA TYR A 396 10.03 -3.62 29.18
C TYR A 396 8.69 -4.22 28.70
N VAL A 397 8.69 -5.51 28.37
CA VAL A 397 7.48 -6.24 27.96
C VAL A 397 6.43 -6.16 29.06
N ASP A 398 6.79 -6.45 30.31
CA ASP A 398 5.90 -6.38 31.47
C ASP A 398 5.38 -4.94 31.67
N ASN A 399 6.24 -3.93 31.53
CA ASN A 399 5.83 -2.52 31.61
C ASN A 399 4.76 -2.17 30.56
N LYS A 400 4.92 -2.60 29.30
CA LYS A 400 3.91 -2.40 28.26
C LYS A 400 2.58 -3.04 28.64
N TYR A 401 2.59 -4.29 29.13
CA TYR A 401 1.38 -4.98 29.56
C TYR A 401 0.70 -4.30 30.75
N SER A 402 1.45 -3.54 31.56
CA SER A 402 0.92 -2.78 32.69
C SER A 402 0.39 -1.38 32.34
N LEU A 403 0.49 -0.94 31.08
CA LEU A 403 0.03 0.39 30.68
C LEU A 403 -1.52 0.48 30.74
N PRO A 404 -2.07 1.52 31.38
CA PRO A 404 -3.52 1.73 31.39
C PRO A 404 -4.03 2.01 29.97
N LYS A 405 -5.26 1.54 29.69
CA LYS A 405 -5.93 1.68 28.39
C LYS A 405 -6.01 3.13 27.93
N GLU A 406 -6.21 4.04 28.88
CA GLU A 406 -6.36 5.47 28.67
C GLU A 406 -5.10 6.11 28.05
N VAL A 407 -3.93 5.47 28.15
CA VAL A 407 -2.69 5.92 27.49
C VAL A 407 -2.77 5.75 25.96
N PHE A 408 -3.65 4.86 25.49
CA PHE A 408 -3.90 4.63 24.07
C PHE A 408 -5.08 5.47 23.53
N ASP A 409 -5.78 6.21 24.40
CA ASP A 409 -6.81 7.16 23.98
C ASP A 409 -6.16 8.42 23.43
N GLY A 410 -5.99 8.43 22.12
CA GLY A 410 -5.37 9.55 21.44
C GLY A 410 -5.55 9.53 19.93
N GLY A 411 -4.92 10.52 19.31
CA GLY A 411 -4.77 10.59 17.87
C GLY A 411 -3.35 10.98 17.49
N PHE A 412 -3.02 10.73 16.23
CA PHE A 412 -1.77 11.14 15.61
C PHE A 412 -2.06 12.26 14.63
N ILE A 413 -1.27 13.33 14.70
CA ILE A 413 -1.10 14.24 13.57
C ILE A 413 0.23 13.86 12.93
N LEU A 414 0.19 13.60 11.62
CA LEU A 414 1.34 13.09 10.88
C LEU A 414 1.64 14.00 9.69
N GLU A 415 2.92 14.09 9.35
CA GLU A 415 3.39 14.79 8.18
C GLU A 415 4.03 13.83 7.18
N LYS A 416 3.82 14.11 5.89
CA LYS A 416 4.47 13.44 4.76
C LYS A 416 5.30 14.45 3.98
N ILE A 417 6.54 14.09 3.70
CA ILE A 417 7.41 14.89 2.82
C ILE A 417 7.19 14.53 1.35
N ASP A 418 6.92 15.53 0.50
CA ASP A 418 6.76 15.36 -0.95
C ASP A 418 8.10 15.13 -1.68
N GLY A 419 8.09 14.37 -2.78
CA GLY A 419 9.30 13.84 -3.41
C GLY A 419 9.47 12.38 -3.00
N PRO A 420 10.34 12.04 -2.03
CA PRO A 420 11.44 12.82 -1.44
C PRO A 420 12.59 13.01 -2.44
N LEU A 421 13.65 13.73 -2.06
CA LEU A 421 14.89 13.83 -2.85
C LEU A 421 15.89 12.73 -2.51
N SER A 422 15.87 12.25 -1.27
CA SER A 422 16.55 11.03 -0.85
C SER A 422 16.10 9.83 -1.67
N THR A 423 17.06 9.06 -2.18
CA THR A 423 16.82 7.81 -2.88
C THR A 423 17.85 6.77 -2.47
N GLY A 424 17.51 5.50 -2.59
CA GLY A 424 18.41 4.37 -2.39
C GLY A 424 18.19 3.28 -3.44
N ASN A 425 18.21 2.03 -3.01
CA ASN A 425 18.25 0.88 -3.90
C ASN A 425 17.60 -0.37 -3.29
N LEU A 426 17.29 -1.32 -4.16
CA LEU A 426 16.83 -2.66 -3.88
C LEU A 426 17.85 -3.66 -4.42
N LEU A 427 18.23 -4.63 -3.59
CA LEU A 427 19.18 -5.69 -3.90
C LEU A 427 18.57 -7.05 -3.56
N LEU A 428 18.99 -8.10 -4.27
CA LEU A 428 18.55 -9.44 -3.93
C LEU A 428 19.28 -9.88 -2.65
N VAL A 429 18.56 -10.59 -1.77
CA VAL A 429 19.16 -11.30 -0.63
C VAL A 429 19.47 -12.73 -1.03
N ASP A 430 18.55 -13.35 -1.77
CA ASP A 430 18.64 -14.71 -2.29
C ASP A 430 17.89 -14.81 -3.63
N THR A 431 17.73 -16.04 -4.14
CA THR A 431 16.97 -16.34 -5.37
C THR A 431 15.53 -16.80 -5.11
N ASN A 432 15.08 -16.79 -3.85
CA ASN A 432 13.73 -17.15 -3.47
C ASN A 432 12.82 -15.91 -3.62
N VAL A 433 11.85 -15.98 -4.54
CA VAL A 433 10.93 -14.86 -4.78
C VAL A 433 10.02 -14.53 -3.60
N ASP A 434 9.80 -15.49 -2.70
CA ASP A 434 8.97 -15.30 -1.51
C ASP A 434 9.71 -14.49 -0.42
N SER A 435 11.05 -14.45 -0.47
CA SER A 435 11.90 -13.62 0.40
C SER A 435 11.72 -12.12 0.10
N ASN A 436 11.81 -11.28 1.12
CA ASN A 436 11.93 -9.84 0.91
C ASN A 436 13.35 -9.50 0.41
N PRO A 437 13.48 -8.67 -0.64
CA PRO A 437 14.78 -8.14 -1.01
C PRO A 437 15.28 -7.13 0.04
N SER A 438 16.57 -6.81 0.01
CA SER A 438 17.16 -5.75 0.84
C SER A 438 16.83 -4.40 0.20
N VAL A 439 16.31 -3.45 0.97
CA VAL A 439 15.87 -2.14 0.46
C VAL A 439 16.43 -1.01 1.32
N THR A 440 17.04 -0.04 0.68
CA THR A 440 17.56 1.20 1.27
C THR A 440 16.82 2.39 0.68
N PHE A 441 16.40 3.33 1.51
CA PHE A 441 15.74 4.57 1.09
C PHE A 441 16.55 5.83 1.38
N ASN A 442 17.51 5.76 2.33
CA ASN A 442 18.35 6.89 2.74
C ASN A 442 17.54 8.07 3.29
N TYR A 443 16.60 7.81 4.21
CA TYR A 443 15.76 8.86 4.80
C TYR A 443 16.60 10.05 5.32
N PHE A 444 16.22 11.26 4.92
CA PHE A 444 16.90 12.51 5.30
C PHE A 444 18.41 12.59 4.98
N GLN A 445 18.90 11.78 4.03
CA GLN A 445 20.21 11.98 3.42
C GLN A 445 20.27 13.33 2.67
N HIS A 446 19.20 13.71 1.96
CA HIS A 446 19.14 15.02 1.34
C HIS A 446 18.67 16.08 2.36
N PRO A 447 19.44 17.18 2.58
CA PRO A 447 19.14 18.15 3.66
C PRO A 447 17.79 18.87 3.49
N LYS A 448 17.35 19.07 2.25
CA LYS A 448 16.03 19.67 1.98
C LYS A 448 14.86 18.81 2.51
N ASP A 449 14.97 17.49 2.47
CA ASP A 449 13.92 16.62 3.01
C ASP A 449 13.82 16.79 4.53
N LEU A 450 14.97 16.90 5.21
CA LEU A 450 15.00 17.16 6.65
C LEU A 450 14.44 18.55 6.99
N SER A 451 14.83 19.58 6.25
CA SER A 451 14.32 20.94 6.48
C SER A 451 12.80 21.03 6.33
N ARG A 452 12.22 20.23 5.42
CA ARG A 452 10.76 20.11 5.25
C ARG A 452 10.10 19.41 6.42
N CYS A 453 10.74 18.37 6.97
CA CYS A 453 10.24 17.74 8.20
C CYS A 453 10.18 18.76 9.35
N VAL A 454 11.27 19.51 9.58
CA VAL A 454 11.29 20.57 10.59
C VAL A 454 10.18 21.61 10.36
N TYR A 455 9.93 22.00 9.11
CA TYR A 455 8.84 22.92 8.76
C TYR A 455 7.46 22.34 9.11
N GLY A 456 7.20 21.08 8.80
CA GLY A 456 5.90 20.48 9.07
C GLY A 456 5.67 20.22 10.55
N ILE A 457 6.69 19.81 11.33
CA ILE A 457 6.58 19.68 12.79
C ILE A 457 6.26 21.02 13.44
N LYS A 458 6.87 22.12 12.98
CA LYS A 458 6.50 23.49 13.42
C LYS A 458 5.07 23.86 13.02
N THR A 459 4.57 23.34 11.91
CA THR A 459 3.18 23.56 11.48
C THR A 459 2.22 22.76 12.36
N ILE A 460 2.54 21.50 12.70
CA ILE A 460 1.78 20.68 13.64
C ILE A 460 1.75 21.34 15.02
N GLU A 461 2.87 21.91 15.49
CA GLU A 461 2.89 22.68 16.74
C GLU A 461 1.88 23.84 16.74
N LYS A 462 1.74 24.57 15.62
CA LYS A 462 0.73 25.62 15.50
C LYS A 462 -0.68 25.06 15.58
N ILE A 463 -0.95 23.95 14.89
CA ILE A 463 -2.26 23.27 14.91
C ILE A 463 -2.63 22.86 16.33
N LEU A 464 -1.69 22.30 17.09
CA LEU A 464 -1.92 21.82 18.46
C LEU A 464 -2.19 22.95 19.47
N LYS A 465 -1.79 24.19 19.15
CA LYS A 465 -2.08 25.40 19.96
C LYS A 465 -3.47 25.99 19.69
N THR A 466 -4.18 25.52 18.66
CA THR A 466 -5.52 26.01 18.33
C THR A 466 -6.57 25.50 19.32
N ASN A 467 -7.65 26.28 19.49
CA ASN A 467 -8.76 25.90 20.37
C ASN A 467 -9.47 24.61 19.92
N HIS A 468 -9.29 24.22 18.66
CA HIS A 468 -9.85 22.99 18.10
C HIS A 468 -9.23 21.73 18.70
N PHE A 469 -7.95 21.76 19.08
CA PHE A 469 -7.26 20.64 19.72
C PHE A 469 -7.17 20.77 21.23
N THR A 470 -6.95 21.96 21.79
CA THR A 470 -6.82 22.12 23.24
C THR A 470 -8.09 21.67 23.98
N ASN A 471 -9.27 21.89 23.39
CA ASN A 471 -10.56 21.43 23.90
C ASN A 471 -10.73 19.90 23.92
N LEU A 472 -9.94 19.16 23.14
CA LEU A 472 -9.97 17.70 23.10
C LEU A 472 -9.02 17.05 24.14
N THR A 473 -8.09 17.82 24.69
CA THR A 473 -7.08 17.35 25.66
C THR A 473 -7.61 17.28 27.08
N ALA A 474 -7.00 16.44 27.93
CA ALA A 474 -7.46 16.13 29.29
C ALA A 474 -7.75 17.37 30.17
N ASN A 475 -6.97 18.45 30.01
CA ASN A 475 -7.02 19.63 30.87
C ASN A 475 -7.69 20.85 30.20
N GLY A 476 -8.09 20.78 28.93
CA GLY A 476 -8.60 21.95 28.18
C GLY A 476 -7.55 23.05 27.92
N VAL A 477 -6.31 22.87 28.39
CA VAL A 477 -5.20 23.84 28.30
C VAL A 477 -4.14 23.42 27.25
N GLY A 478 -4.34 22.28 26.56
CA GLY A 478 -3.33 21.71 25.67
C GLY A 478 -2.13 21.13 26.44
N TYR A 479 -1.21 20.48 25.72
CA TYR A 479 0.05 19.98 26.28
C TYR A 479 1.22 20.86 25.80
N PRO A 480 2.25 21.08 26.63
CA PRO A 480 3.50 21.66 26.15
C PRO A 480 4.05 20.80 25.00
N ILE A 481 4.49 21.44 23.91
CA ILE A 481 4.95 20.71 22.72
C ILE A 481 6.12 19.77 23.03
N GLU A 482 7.02 20.17 23.93
CA GLU A 482 8.14 19.35 24.39
C GLU A 482 7.67 18.02 25.01
N THR A 483 6.58 18.04 25.78
CA THR A 483 5.98 16.82 26.33
C THR A 483 5.52 15.89 25.22
N LEU A 484 4.82 16.41 24.21
CA LEU A 484 4.32 15.61 23.08
C LEU A 484 5.45 15.06 22.21
N LEU A 485 6.51 15.85 21.97
CA LEU A 485 7.68 15.41 21.22
C LEU A 485 8.44 14.31 21.97
N ASN A 486 8.68 14.47 23.28
CA ASN A 486 9.32 13.45 24.11
C ASN A 486 8.53 12.14 24.10
N MET A 487 7.21 12.22 24.29
CA MET A 487 6.33 11.05 24.22
C MET A 487 6.41 10.37 22.85
N SER A 488 6.43 11.15 21.77
CA SER A 488 6.49 10.63 20.41
C SER A 488 7.82 9.92 20.12
N VAL A 489 8.95 10.46 20.57
CA VAL A 489 10.27 9.80 20.46
C VAL A 489 10.27 8.45 21.18
N SER A 490 9.79 8.43 22.44
CA SER A 490 9.72 7.20 23.22
C SER A 490 8.80 6.17 22.58
N ALA A 491 7.61 6.58 22.14
CA ALA A 491 6.59 5.69 21.59
C ALA A 491 6.87 5.19 20.16
N ASN A 492 7.75 5.88 19.39
CA ASN A 492 7.89 5.60 17.97
C ASN A 492 8.36 4.17 17.66
N ILE A 493 7.85 3.61 16.56
CA ILE A 493 8.05 2.21 16.18
C ILE A 493 9.03 2.14 14.98
N ASN A 494 10.32 2.33 15.27
CA ASN A 494 11.43 2.09 14.33
C ASN A 494 12.65 1.50 15.06
N LEU A 495 13.65 1.03 14.30
CA LEU A 495 14.90 0.48 14.84
C LEU A 495 16.06 1.48 14.82
N ILE A 496 15.79 2.75 14.57
CA ILE A 496 16.80 3.80 14.53
C ILE A 496 17.22 4.11 15.97
N PRO A 497 18.53 4.19 16.29
CA PRO A 497 18.98 4.62 17.61
C PRO A 497 18.44 6.00 17.96
N LYS A 498 17.73 6.11 19.09
CA LYS A 498 17.04 7.32 19.53
C LYS A 498 17.91 8.14 20.49
N HIS A 499 17.84 9.46 20.37
CA HIS A 499 18.54 10.42 21.23
C HIS A 499 17.54 11.08 22.17
N THR A 500 17.09 10.34 23.18
CA THR A 500 16.02 10.76 24.11
C THR A 500 16.37 11.99 24.96
N ASN A 501 17.65 12.41 24.98
CA ASN A 501 18.14 13.56 25.74
C ASN A 501 18.30 14.84 24.88
N ASP A 502 18.01 14.78 23.57
CA ASP A 502 18.19 15.90 22.63
C ASP A 502 16.91 16.15 21.81
N THR A 503 15.79 16.34 22.50
CA THR A 503 14.51 16.69 21.84
C THR A 503 14.35 18.19 21.60
N THR A 504 15.31 19.01 22.04
CA THR A 504 15.35 20.45 21.71
C THR A 504 15.61 20.70 20.22
N SER A 505 16.28 19.76 19.54
CA SER A 505 16.52 19.80 18.09
C SER A 505 15.40 19.11 17.32
N LEU A 506 14.59 19.89 16.59
CA LEU A 506 13.59 19.33 15.68
C LEU A 506 14.20 18.51 14.54
N GLU A 507 15.44 18.79 14.14
CA GLU A 507 16.16 17.95 13.17
C GLU A 507 16.45 16.58 13.74
N GLN A 508 16.89 16.51 15.00
CA GLN A 508 17.14 15.24 15.66
C GLN A 508 15.84 14.47 15.90
N PHE A 509 14.78 15.17 16.33
CA PHE A 509 13.42 14.60 16.41
C PHE A 509 13.01 13.96 15.09
N CYS A 510 13.17 14.67 13.97
CA CYS A 510 12.85 14.15 12.64
C CYS A 510 13.60 12.85 12.35
N ARG A 511 14.92 12.82 12.59
CA ARG A 511 15.77 11.64 12.34
C ARG A 511 15.42 10.45 13.23
N ASP A 512 15.20 10.69 14.51
CA ASP A 512 14.90 9.64 15.50
C ASP A 512 13.50 9.04 15.28
N THR A 513 12.55 9.86 14.82
CA THR A 513 11.15 9.46 14.73
C THR A 513 10.68 9.09 13.33
N VAL A 514 11.56 9.13 12.33
CA VAL A 514 11.15 8.83 10.95
C VAL A 514 10.58 7.42 10.84
N THR A 515 9.44 7.35 10.19
CA THR A 515 8.80 6.11 9.75
C THR A 515 8.41 6.22 8.28
N THR A 516 7.93 5.14 7.71
CA THR A 516 7.33 5.14 6.37
C THR A 516 5.90 5.66 6.44
N ILE A 517 5.41 6.33 5.38
CA ILE A 517 3.96 6.47 5.12
C ILE A 517 3.44 5.39 4.16
N TRP A 518 4.23 4.34 3.95
CA TRP A 518 3.98 3.22 3.02
C TRP A 518 3.77 3.64 1.56
N HIS A 519 4.31 4.79 1.16
CA HIS A 519 4.21 5.33 -0.19
C HIS A 519 5.52 5.15 -1.00
N TYR A 520 6.26 4.09 -0.70
CA TYR A 520 7.50 3.76 -1.41
C TYR A 520 7.26 3.45 -2.89
N HIS A 521 8.23 3.83 -3.72
CA HIS A 521 8.15 3.77 -5.18
C HIS A 521 9.55 3.71 -5.81
N GLY A 522 9.59 3.59 -7.14
CA GLY A 522 10.84 3.50 -7.90
C GLY A 522 11.40 2.08 -8.06
N GLY A 523 12.61 1.98 -8.61
CA GLY A 523 13.26 0.70 -8.93
C GLY A 523 13.10 0.24 -10.38
N CYS A 524 12.08 0.74 -11.10
CA CYS A 524 11.86 0.48 -12.53
C CYS A 524 11.53 1.79 -13.30
N HIS A 525 12.24 2.87 -13.00
CA HIS A 525 11.98 4.22 -13.52
C HIS A 525 11.82 4.31 -15.04
N VAL A 526 10.87 5.13 -15.48
CA VAL A 526 10.70 5.53 -16.89
C VAL A 526 11.96 6.25 -17.40
N GLY A 527 12.38 5.93 -18.61
CA GLY A 527 13.62 6.43 -19.23
C GLY A 527 14.90 5.74 -18.75
N LYS A 528 14.82 4.83 -17.76
CA LYS A 528 15.98 4.10 -17.21
C LYS A 528 15.82 2.58 -17.32
N VAL A 529 14.65 2.07 -16.95
CA VAL A 529 14.30 0.65 -17.02
C VAL A 529 13.23 0.39 -18.07
N VAL A 530 12.22 1.26 -18.14
CA VAL A 530 11.16 1.22 -19.13
C VAL A 530 11.16 2.46 -20.03
N ASP A 531 10.62 2.38 -21.24
CA ASP A 531 10.38 3.53 -22.11
C ASP A 531 9.11 4.32 -21.73
N GLN A 532 8.78 5.37 -22.49
CA GLN A 532 7.56 6.19 -22.29
C GLN A 532 6.25 5.44 -22.58
N GLN A 533 6.34 4.25 -23.15
CA GLN A 533 5.23 3.31 -23.31
C GLN A 533 5.31 2.18 -22.27
N TYR A 534 6.18 2.32 -21.26
CA TYR A 534 6.34 1.41 -20.14
C TYR A 534 6.86 0.02 -20.55
N ARG A 535 7.44 -0.08 -21.75
CA ARG A 535 8.08 -1.31 -22.25
C ARG A 535 9.49 -1.39 -21.70
N VAL A 536 9.90 -2.57 -21.23
CA VAL A 536 11.26 -2.78 -20.69
C VAL A 536 12.28 -2.55 -21.80
N LEU A 537 13.19 -1.60 -21.56
CA LEU A 537 14.21 -1.21 -22.53
C LEU A 537 15.06 -2.43 -22.91
N GLY A 538 15.22 -2.69 -24.21
CA GLY A 538 16.01 -3.81 -24.71
C GLY A 538 15.31 -5.18 -24.70
N ILE A 539 14.08 -5.29 -24.19
CA ILE A 539 13.28 -6.54 -24.21
C ILE A 539 12.00 -6.31 -25.02
N SER A 540 11.64 -7.28 -25.86
CA SER A 540 10.36 -7.27 -26.58
C SER A 540 9.30 -8.04 -25.80
N GLY A 541 8.05 -7.56 -25.83
CA GLY A 541 6.91 -8.26 -25.22
C GLY A 541 6.88 -8.22 -23.69
N LEU A 542 7.54 -7.24 -23.07
CA LEU A 542 7.58 -7.06 -21.62
C LEU A 542 7.36 -5.59 -21.24
N ARG A 543 6.45 -5.35 -20.30
CA ARG A 543 6.20 -4.03 -19.69
C ARG A 543 6.25 -4.10 -18.16
N VAL A 544 6.42 -2.95 -17.52
CA VAL A 544 6.20 -2.79 -16.08
C VAL A 544 5.19 -1.66 -15.87
N VAL A 545 4.09 -1.93 -15.17
CA VAL A 545 3.01 -0.95 -14.93
C VAL A 545 2.57 -1.05 -13.46
N ASP A 546 3.24 -0.28 -12.60
CA ASP A 546 2.90 -0.10 -11.19
C ASP A 546 3.75 1.04 -10.56
N GLY A 547 3.70 1.17 -9.24
CA GLY A 547 4.45 2.16 -8.46
C GLY A 547 5.97 2.13 -8.62
N SER A 548 6.57 1.04 -9.12
CA SER A 548 8.02 0.96 -9.39
C SER A 548 8.49 1.90 -10.51
N THR A 549 7.56 2.36 -11.34
CA THR A 549 7.85 3.23 -12.48
C THR A 549 7.72 4.72 -12.16
N LEU A 550 7.19 5.06 -10.98
CA LEU A 550 7.01 6.43 -10.54
C LEU A 550 8.37 7.08 -10.24
N PHE A 551 8.63 8.24 -10.86
CA PHE A 551 9.85 9.03 -10.64
C PHE A 551 9.82 9.88 -9.36
N ARG A 552 8.62 10.08 -8.78
CA ARG A 552 8.37 10.71 -7.49
C ARG A 552 6.97 10.37 -7.00
N SER A 553 6.64 10.68 -5.75
CA SER A 553 5.25 10.60 -5.27
C SER A 553 4.33 11.52 -6.09
N PRO A 554 3.17 11.04 -6.58
CA PRO A 554 2.31 11.81 -7.48
C PRO A 554 1.49 12.90 -6.76
N GLY A 555 1.47 12.90 -5.43
CA GLY A 555 0.70 13.81 -4.59
C GLY A 555 0.64 13.31 -3.15
N THR A 556 -0.44 13.62 -2.45
CA THR A 556 -0.67 13.19 -1.05
C THR A 556 -0.64 11.68 -0.90
N ASN A 557 -1.35 10.99 -1.78
CA ASN A 557 -1.51 9.54 -1.76
C ASN A 557 -1.32 8.99 -3.19
N PRO A 558 -0.56 7.90 -3.39
CA PRO A 558 -0.33 7.35 -4.71
C PRO A 558 -1.46 6.42 -5.18
N GLN A 559 -2.37 5.94 -4.31
CA GLN A 559 -3.28 4.86 -4.68
C GLN A 559 -4.18 5.24 -5.86
N ALA A 560 -4.74 6.45 -5.87
CA ALA A 560 -5.59 6.92 -6.95
C ALA A 560 -4.84 6.89 -8.28
N THR A 561 -3.60 7.38 -8.26
CA THR A 561 -2.73 7.43 -9.44
C THR A 561 -2.37 6.05 -9.94
N VAL A 562 -2.10 5.09 -9.06
CA VAL A 562 -1.72 3.72 -9.45
C VAL A 562 -2.94 2.92 -9.94
N LEU A 563 -4.12 3.11 -9.34
CA LEU A 563 -5.40 2.56 -9.83
C LEU A 563 -5.69 3.07 -11.24
N MET A 564 -5.64 4.40 -11.40
CA MET A 564 -5.85 5.09 -12.67
C MET A 564 -4.82 4.64 -13.71
N MET A 565 -3.53 4.53 -13.35
CA MET A 565 -2.46 4.09 -14.25
C MET A 565 -2.74 2.71 -14.86
N GLY A 566 -3.24 1.76 -14.07
CA GLY A 566 -3.60 0.43 -14.57
C GLY A 566 -4.69 0.49 -15.64
N ARG A 567 -5.77 1.24 -15.37
CA ARG A 567 -6.86 1.48 -16.32
C ARG A 567 -6.36 2.22 -17.57
N TYR A 568 -5.65 3.33 -17.38
CA TYR A 568 -5.07 4.18 -18.42
C TYR A 568 -4.18 3.37 -19.37
N MET A 569 -3.28 2.55 -18.84
CA MET A 569 -2.39 1.71 -19.65
C MET A 569 -3.16 0.63 -20.40
N GLY A 570 -4.18 0.03 -19.77
CA GLY A 570 -5.08 -0.89 -20.46
C GLY A 570 -5.71 -0.23 -21.68
N VAL A 571 -6.31 0.96 -21.53
CA VAL A 571 -6.94 1.69 -22.65
C VAL A 571 -5.92 2.05 -23.71
N LYS A 572 -4.77 2.58 -23.31
CA LYS A 572 -3.69 2.94 -24.24
C LYS A 572 -3.24 1.75 -25.07
N ILE A 573 -3.06 0.58 -24.45
CA ILE A 573 -2.71 -0.66 -25.15
C ILE A 573 -3.83 -1.08 -26.12
N LEU A 574 -5.11 -1.02 -25.70
CA LEU A 574 -6.22 -1.35 -26.58
C LEU A 574 -6.30 -0.40 -27.79
N ARG A 575 -6.15 0.92 -27.57
CA ARG A 575 -6.08 1.93 -28.65
C ARG A 575 -4.91 1.67 -29.59
N GLU A 576 -3.74 1.31 -29.08
CA GLU A 576 -2.56 0.92 -29.87
C GLU A 576 -2.83 -0.31 -30.75
N ARG A 577 -3.70 -1.23 -30.32
CA ARG A 577 -3.93 -2.51 -31.01
C ARG A 577 -5.13 -2.51 -31.95
N LEU A 578 -6.19 -1.81 -31.57
CA LEU A 578 -7.47 -1.81 -32.28
C LEU A 578 -7.69 -0.53 -33.11
N GLY A 579 -6.87 0.49 -32.88
CA GLY A 579 -7.06 1.83 -33.45
C GLY A 579 -8.10 2.64 -32.68
N ARG A 580 -8.05 3.99 -32.80
CA ARG A 580 -8.98 4.89 -32.10
C ARG A 580 -10.45 4.68 -32.49
N ALA A 581 -10.70 4.23 -33.71
CA ALA A 581 -12.06 3.97 -34.21
C ALA A 581 -12.79 2.81 -33.50
N ALA A 582 -12.07 1.99 -32.71
CA ALA A 582 -12.65 0.85 -32.00
C ALA A 582 -13.46 1.24 -30.74
N GLY A 583 -13.56 2.54 -30.40
CA GLY A 583 -14.42 3.05 -29.33
C GLY A 583 -13.99 2.63 -27.92
N VAL A 584 -12.67 2.56 -27.66
CA VAL A 584 -12.09 2.07 -26.39
C VAL A 584 -11.40 3.16 -25.58
#